data_AF-A0A1F3BG43-F1
#
_entry.id   AF-A0A1F3BG43-F1
#
_cell.length_a   1.000
_cell.length_b   1.000
_cell.length_c   1.000
_cell.angle_alpha   90.00
_cell.angle_beta   90.00
_cell.angle_gamma   90.00
#
_symmetry.space_group_name_H-M   'P 1'
#
loop_
_entity.id
_entity.type
_entity.pdbx_description
1 polymer ?
#
loop_
_entity_poly.entity_id
_entity_poly.type
_entity_poly.pdbx_seq_one_letter_code
_entity_poly.pdbx_strand_id
1 'polypeptide(L)'
;MLIWVDILGKWAYYAHYGRLSMYGRSFQRCATISGKVSRLPSPIRASSNSAQAAAFTLVELLVVMAVIAILAAILFPAFVAAKEQSAATTCVGNLKQLSTAFRMYTDDNSGSLPSPRKSYWPDSWAGAGSPGGTVHPENGQIWRYVHNERIYVCPSDRGRPASRVLTKAQRNSDEQMQDYARNMYPLSYSMNDTLYDYQRLSTLRADAVRRHSQILLLIHESRETIDDGAFSWPTDTVGSVGNPTEVHRGGSNLAYLDGHVV
;
A
#
# COMPACT_ATOMS: atom_id res chain seq x y z
N MET A 1 -10.96 28.18 5.68
CA MET A 1 -11.34 28.63 4.32
C MET A 1 -10.58 27.88 3.21
N LEU A 2 -9.28 27.63 3.36
CA LEU A 2 -8.45 26.98 2.32
C LEU A 2 -8.78 25.50 2.01
N ILE A 3 -9.18 24.71 3.02
CA ILE A 3 -9.54 23.28 2.82
C ILE A 3 -10.74 23.10 1.89
N TRP A 4 -11.70 24.03 1.94
CA TRP A 4 -12.91 23.98 1.11
C TRP A 4 -12.62 24.36 -0.35
N VAL A 5 -11.61 25.20 -0.60
CA VAL A 5 -11.16 25.54 -1.96
C VAL A 5 -10.52 24.33 -2.65
N ASP A 6 -9.71 23.56 -1.92
CA ASP A 6 -9.09 22.34 -2.46
C ASP A 6 -10.09 21.22 -2.74
N ILE A 7 -11.10 21.05 -1.87
CA ILE A 7 -12.15 20.04 -2.08
C ILE A 7 -13.00 20.42 -3.30
N LEU A 8 -13.41 21.68 -3.43
CA LEU A 8 -14.18 22.14 -4.60
C LEU A 8 -13.35 22.08 -5.89
N GLY A 9 -12.05 22.37 -5.83
CA GLY A 9 -11.14 22.23 -6.97
C GLY A 9 -11.02 20.80 -7.49
N LYS A 10 -10.98 19.80 -6.59
CA LYS A 10 -10.96 18.39 -6.98
C LYS A 10 -12.28 17.92 -7.59
N TRP A 11 -13.42 18.41 -7.10
CA TRP A 11 -14.73 18.11 -7.69
C TRP A 11 -14.89 18.68 -9.10
N ALA A 12 -14.39 19.90 -9.35
CA ALA A 12 -14.39 20.51 -10.69
C ALA A 12 -13.52 19.74 -11.70
N TYR A 13 -12.39 19.19 -11.25
CA TYR A 13 -11.49 18.37 -12.08
C TYR A 13 -12.15 17.05 -12.54
N TYR A 14 -12.86 16.36 -11.66
CA TYR A 14 -13.55 15.10 -12.01
C TYR A 14 -14.75 15.29 -12.95
N ALA A 15 -15.45 16.44 -12.85
CA ALA A 15 -16.57 16.74 -13.73
C ALA A 15 -16.15 17.00 -15.20
N HIS A 16 -14.91 17.43 -15.43
CA HIS A 16 -14.44 17.81 -16.77
C HIS A 16 -13.81 16.68 -17.59
N TYR A 17 -13.36 15.59 -16.96
CA TYR A 17 -12.64 14.49 -17.63
C TYR A 17 -13.37 13.14 -17.64
N GLY A 18 -14.58 13.05 -17.07
CA GLY A 18 -15.42 11.85 -17.10
C GLY A 18 -16.21 11.68 -18.40
N ARG A 19 -15.55 11.50 -19.55
CA ARG A 19 -16.19 11.05 -20.80
C ARG A 19 -15.50 9.78 -21.31
N LEU A 20 -15.79 8.65 -20.66
CA LEU A 20 -15.42 7.33 -21.18
C LEU A 20 -16.44 6.91 -22.24
N SER A 21 -15.88 6.68 -23.43
CA SER A 21 -16.47 6.09 -24.62
C SER A 21 -17.17 4.77 -24.32
N MET A 22 -18.49 4.72 -24.55
CA MET A 22 -19.21 3.49 -24.88
C MET A 22 -19.99 3.74 -26.17
N TYR A 23 -19.41 3.31 -27.29
CA TYR A 23 -20.10 3.20 -28.57
C TYR A 23 -19.82 1.81 -29.14
N GLY A 24 -20.87 1.12 -29.58
CA GLY A 24 -20.74 0.01 -30.53
C GLY A 24 -21.46 -1.29 -30.18
N ARG A 25 -22.78 -1.25 -29.92
CA ARG A 25 -23.65 -2.41 -30.26
C ARG A 25 -24.86 -1.94 -31.04
N SER A 26 -24.83 -2.31 -32.31
CA SER A 26 -25.88 -2.29 -33.30
C SER A 26 -27.15 -2.97 -32.79
N PHE A 27 -28.29 -2.27 -32.85
CA PHE A 27 -29.60 -2.90 -32.86
C PHE A 27 -30.43 -2.39 -34.03
N GLN A 28 -30.88 -3.37 -34.81
CA GLN A 28 -31.65 -3.25 -36.03
C GLN A 28 -33.06 -2.70 -35.79
N ARG A 29 -33.54 -2.07 -36.87
CA ARG A 29 -34.89 -1.63 -37.21
C ARG A 29 -36.02 -2.45 -36.54
N CYS A 30 -37.03 -1.75 -36.03
CA CYS A 30 -38.37 -2.29 -35.89
C CYS A 30 -39.42 -1.26 -36.31
N ALA A 31 -40.51 -1.76 -36.88
CA ALA A 31 -41.37 -1.09 -37.84
C ALA A 31 -42.34 -0.04 -37.27
N THR A 32 -42.67 0.92 -38.14
CA THR A 32 -43.73 1.93 -37.96
C THR A 32 -45.11 1.25 -37.96
N ILE A 33 -45.82 1.29 -36.83
CA ILE A 33 -47.25 1.00 -36.77
C ILE A 33 -48.00 2.33 -36.61
N SER A 34 -48.73 2.68 -37.67
CA SER A 34 -49.70 3.78 -37.69
C SER A 34 -50.98 3.31 -36.99
N GLY A 35 -51.31 3.94 -35.86
CA GLY A 35 -52.54 3.68 -35.10
C GLY A 35 -53.20 5.00 -34.68
N LYS A 36 -54.47 5.17 -35.07
CA LYS A 36 -55.31 6.34 -34.75
C LYS A 36 -55.46 6.51 -33.23
N VAL A 37 -55.17 7.70 -32.73
CA VAL A 37 -55.40 8.11 -31.33
C VAL A 37 -56.87 8.46 -31.14
N SER A 38 -57.63 7.59 -30.46
CA SER A 38 -58.94 7.90 -29.91
C SER A 38 -58.80 8.70 -28.60
N ARG A 39 -59.69 9.69 -28.42
CA ARG A 39 -59.69 10.65 -27.29
C ARG A 39 -59.98 9.93 -25.97
N LEU A 40 -59.14 10.15 -24.97
CA LEU A 40 -59.40 9.74 -23.58
C LEU A 40 -60.24 10.80 -22.83
N PRO A 41 -61.09 10.41 -21.87
CA PRO A 41 -61.87 11.33 -21.05
C PRO A 41 -61.01 12.10 -20.05
N SER A 42 -61.53 13.25 -19.63
CA SER A 42 -60.93 14.25 -18.74
C SER A 42 -60.39 13.71 -17.41
N PRO A 43 -59.32 14.30 -16.84
CA PRO A 43 -58.76 13.89 -15.57
C PRO A 43 -59.69 14.26 -14.41
N ILE A 44 -59.97 13.27 -13.55
CA ILE A 44 -60.57 13.47 -12.23
C ILE A 44 -59.59 14.31 -11.40
N ARG A 45 -60.03 15.48 -10.93
CA ARG A 45 -59.26 16.32 -10.00
C ARG A 45 -59.08 15.57 -8.68
N ALA A 46 -57.87 15.08 -8.44
CA ALA A 46 -57.46 14.67 -7.10
C ALA A 46 -57.41 15.91 -6.20
N SER A 47 -58.16 15.87 -5.10
CA SER A 47 -58.06 16.84 -4.02
C SER A 47 -56.64 16.79 -3.43
N SER A 48 -55.83 17.81 -3.71
CA SER A 48 -54.54 17.97 -3.07
C SER A 48 -54.77 18.35 -1.60
N ASN A 49 -54.60 17.38 -0.70
CA ASN A 49 -54.23 17.71 0.68
C ASN A 49 -52.90 18.46 0.59
N SER A 50 -52.97 19.78 0.69
CA SER A 50 -51.81 20.65 0.85
C SER A 50 -51.20 20.34 2.21
N ALA A 51 -50.40 19.27 2.26
CA ALA A 51 -49.39 19.12 3.28
C ALA A 51 -48.55 20.38 3.18
N GLN A 52 -48.64 21.27 4.19
CA GLN A 52 -47.74 22.41 4.33
C GLN A 52 -46.31 21.86 4.21
N ALA A 53 -45.69 22.00 3.05
CA ALA A 53 -44.28 21.75 2.89
C ALA A 53 -43.59 22.86 3.67
N ALA A 54 -43.04 22.53 4.84
CA ALA A 54 -42.19 23.42 5.60
C ALA A 54 -40.99 23.79 4.70
N ALA A 55 -41.01 25.00 4.15
CA ALA A 55 -39.91 25.52 3.37
C ALA A 55 -38.77 25.89 4.32
N PHE A 56 -37.64 25.20 4.20
CA PHE A 56 -36.43 25.51 4.96
C PHE A 56 -35.99 26.95 4.67
N THR A 57 -35.73 27.71 5.72
CA THR A 57 -35.18 29.06 5.56
C THR A 57 -33.68 28.98 5.24
N LEU A 58 -33.18 29.91 4.44
CA LEU A 58 -31.76 29.99 4.10
C LEU A 58 -30.87 30.11 5.35
N VAL A 59 -31.37 30.75 6.41
CA VAL A 59 -30.67 30.92 7.68
C VAL A 59 -30.53 29.59 8.43
N GLU A 60 -31.57 28.76 8.47
CA GLU A 60 -31.50 27.43 9.11
C GLU A 60 -30.46 26.54 8.45
N LEU A 61 -30.42 26.51 7.11
CA LEU A 61 -29.41 25.75 6.37
C LEU A 61 -27.99 26.27 6.67
N LEU A 62 -27.83 27.59 6.76
CA LEU A 62 -26.55 28.25 6.98
C LEU A 62 -25.97 27.96 8.37
N VAL A 63 -26.81 28.01 9.41
CA VAL A 63 -26.39 27.67 10.78
C VAL A 63 -25.96 26.21 10.89
N VAL A 64 -26.69 25.29 10.25
CA VAL A 64 -26.37 23.85 10.28
C VAL A 64 -25.01 23.58 9.64
N MET A 65 -24.74 24.12 8.45
CA MET A 65 -23.44 23.93 7.83
C MET A 65 -22.31 24.60 8.62
N ALA A 66 -22.58 25.72 9.31
CA ALA A 66 -21.59 26.37 10.18
C ALA A 66 -21.20 25.47 11.37
N VAL A 67 -22.18 24.84 12.03
CA VAL A 67 -21.90 23.91 13.14
C VAL A 67 -21.16 22.67 12.64
N ILE A 68 -21.56 22.08 11.51
CA ILE A 68 -20.86 20.93 10.91
C ILE A 68 -19.41 21.29 10.56
N ALA A 69 -19.16 22.49 10.04
CA ALA A 69 -17.81 22.94 9.69
C ALA A 69 -16.90 23.06 10.93
N ILE A 70 -17.42 23.55 12.06
CA ILE A 70 -16.67 23.65 13.32
C ILE A 70 -16.33 22.24 13.85
N LEU A 71 -17.31 21.33 13.88
CA LEU A 71 -17.11 19.96 14.36
C LEU A 71 -16.11 19.21 13.47
N ALA A 72 -16.24 19.34 12.14
CA ALA A 72 -15.32 18.73 11.20
C ALA A 72 -13.88 19.26 11.34
N ALA A 73 -13.70 20.55 11.64
CA ALA A 73 -12.38 21.16 11.81
C ALA A 73 -11.60 20.54 12.98
N ILE A 74 -12.27 20.19 14.08
CA ILE A 74 -11.65 19.56 15.25
C ILE A 74 -11.46 18.04 15.02
N LEU A 75 -12.41 17.40 14.35
CA LEU A 75 -12.40 15.95 14.14
C LEU A 75 -11.38 15.51 13.08
N PHE A 76 -11.17 16.32 12.05
CA PHE A 76 -10.29 15.96 10.93
C PHE A 76 -8.84 15.63 11.32
N PRO A 77 -8.12 16.47 12.11
CA PRO A 77 -6.75 16.14 12.52
C PRO A 77 -6.69 14.87 13.39
N ALA A 78 -7.66 14.67 14.28
CA ALA A 78 -7.76 13.47 15.11
C ALA A 78 -8.00 12.21 14.26
N PHE A 79 -8.85 12.31 13.23
CA PHE A 79 -9.14 11.21 12.31
C PHE A 79 -7.90 10.77 11.51
N VAL A 80 -7.10 11.72 11.01
CA VAL A 80 -5.85 11.42 10.29
C VAL A 80 -4.88 10.68 11.21
N ALA A 81 -4.71 11.14 12.44
CA ALA A 81 -3.85 10.50 13.42
C ALA A 81 -4.34 9.07 13.77
N ALA A 82 -5.65 8.89 13.95
CA ALA A 82 -6.25 7.58 14.24
C ALA A 82 -6.07 6.59 13.07
N LYS A 83 -6.23 7.06 11.83
CA LYS A 83 -6.00 6.25 10.64
C LYS A 83 -4.55 5.76 10.54
N GLU A 84 -3.59 6.64 10.82
CA GLU A 84 -2.16 6.24 10.81
C GLU A 84 -1.85 5.23 11.92
N GLN A 85 -2.44 5.39 13.11
CA GLN A 85 -2.28 4.41 14.19
C GLN A 85 -2.82 3.02 13.79
N SER A 86 -3.97 3.00 13.10
CA SER A 86 -4.55 1.76 12.58
C SER A 86 -3.63 1.11 11.54
N ALA A 87 -3.01 1.91 10.67
CA ALA A 87 -2.07 1.41 9.68
C ALA A 87 -0.80 0.85 10.34
N ALA A 88 -0.23 1.54 11.33
CA ALA A 88 0.90 1.06 12.12
C ALA A 88 0.58 -0.29 12.80
N THR A 89 -0.58 -0.40 13.45
CA THR A 89 -1.04 -1.64 14.08
C THR A 89 -1.19 -2.77 13.05
N THR A 90 -1.63 -2.45 11.84
CA THR A 90 -1.70 -3.41 10.74
C THR A 90 -0.30 -3.86 10.31
N CYS A 91 0.67 -2.95 10.21
CA CYS A 91 2.05 -3.28 9.84
C CYS A 91 2.74 -4.15 10.92
N VAL A 92 2.45 -3.95 12.21
CA VAL A 92 2.85 -4.88 13.29
C VAL A 92 2.24 -6.27 13.08
N GLY A 93 0.94 -6.34 12.76
CA GLY A 93 0.26 -7.60 12.45
C GLY A 93 0.82 -8.32 11.23
N ASN A 94 1.19 -7.58 10.19
CA ASN A 94 1.86 -8.09 8.99
C ASN A 94 3.22 -8.68 9.33
N LEU A 95 4.06 -7.92 10.06
CA LEU A 95 5.38 -8.40 10.50
C LEU A 95 5.25 -9.65 11.38
N LYS A 96 4.26 -9.72 12.28
CA LYS A 96 4.04 -10.91 13.10
C LYS A 96 3.69 -12.15 12.27
N GLN A 97 2.84 -11.98 11.25
CA GLN A 97 2.50 -13.06 10.31
C GLN A 97 3.74 -13.51 9.52
N LEU A 98 4.52 -12.55 8.99
CA LEU A 98 5.77 -12.85 8.29
C LEU A 98 6.77 -13.57 9.21
N SER A 99 7.07 -13.05 10.39
CA SER A 99 7.98 -13.70 11.36
C SER A 99 7.53 -15.12 11.73
N THR A 100 6.23 -15.35 11.81
CA THR A 100 5.68 -16.70 12.05
C THR A 100 5.96 -17.62 10.85
N ALA A 101 5.73 -17.14 9.63
CA ALA A 101 6.04 -17.88 8.40
C ALA A 101 7.54 -18.20 8.25
N PHE A 102 8.41 -17.26 8.64
CA PHE A 102 9.86 -17.50 8.70
C PHE A 102 10.19 -18.67 9.63
N ARG A 103 9.57 -18.73 10.82
CA ARG A 103 9.81 -19.81 11.76
C ARG A 103 9.33 -21.16 11.24
N MET A 104 8.13 -21.19 10.63
CA MET A 104 7.61 -22.40 9.98
C MET A 104 8.55 -22.87 8.86
N TYR A 105 9.03 -21.95 8.02
CA TYR A 105 10.02 -22.27 6.99
C TYR A 105 11.29 -22.86 7.60
N THR A 106 11.81 -22.25 8.66
CA THR A 106 13.02 -22.71 9.34
C THR A 106 12.85 -24.10 9.94
N ASP A 107 11.71 -24.39 10.55
CA ASP A 107 11.39 -25.70 11.11
C ASP A 107 11.36 -26.78 10.01
N ASP A 108 10.73 -26.49 8.87
CA ASP A 108 10.63 -27.41 7.73
C ASP A 108 11.95 -27.57 6.93
N ASN A 109 12.84 -26.56 6.98
CA ASN A 109 14.12 -26.56 6.25
C ASN A 109 15.32 -26.87 7.15
N SER A 110 15.15 -27.80 8.10
CA SER A 110 16.22 -28.30 8.98
C SER A 110 16.93 -27.21 9.79
N GLY A 111 16.24 -26.13 10.14
CA GLY A 111 16.80 -24.98 10.86
C GLY A 111 17.42 -23.90 9.98
N SER A 112 17.34 -24.01 8.64
CA SER A 112 17.87 -23.00 7.72
C SER A 112 16.93 -21.80 7.57
N LEU A 113 17.46 -20.59 7.57
CA LEU A 113 16.68 -19.37 7.27
C LEU A 113 16.49 -19.21 5.75
N PRO A 114 15.46 -18.45 5.31
CA PRO A 114 15.30 -18.12 3.90
C PRO A 114 16.35 -17.08 3.45
N SER A 115 16.53 -16.94 2.13
CA SER A 115 17.52 -16.04 1.53
C SER A 115 17.02 -14.59 1.53
N PRO A 116 17.85 -13.60 1.93
CA PRO A 116 17.40 -12.21 2.11
C PRO A 116 17.24 -11.43 0.80
N ARG A 117 18.08 -11.67 -0.21
CA ARG A 117 18.18 -10.80 -1.40
C ARG A 117 17.51 -11.33 -2.66
N LYS A 118 16.95 -10.42 -3.46
CA LYS A 118 16.40 -10.69 -4.80
C LYS A 118 17.46 -10.91 -5.90
N SER A 119 18.65 -10.32 -5.77
CA SER A 119 19.53 -10.04 -6.91
C SER A 119 20.46 -11.18 -7.37
N TYR A 120 20.51 -12.30 -6.64
CA TYR A 120 21.44 -13.38 -6.97
C TYR A 120 20.79 -14.76 -7.08
N TRP A 121 19.52 -14.91 -6.67
CA TRP A 121 18.87 -16.21 -6.55
C TRP A 121 17.37 -16.12 -6.91
N PRO A 122 16.80 -17.08 -7.65
CA PRO A 122 15.36 -17.17 -7.86
C PRO A 122 14.57 -17.35 -6.54
N ASP A 123 15.25 -17.74 -5.46
CA ASP A 123 14.65 -18.25 -4.23
C ASP A 123 14.83 -17.29 -3.03
N SER A 124 14.53 -15.99 -3.17
CA SER A 124 14.51 -15.10 -2.00
C SER A 124 13.30 -15.39 -1.08
N TRP A 125 13.33 -14.88 0.16
CA TRP A 125 12.21 -15.01 1.10
C TRP A 125 10.89 -14.50 0.51
N ALA A 126 10.93 -13.38 -0.24
CA ALA A 126 9.78 -12.79 -0.90
C ALA A 126 9.75 -13.05 -2.42
N GLY A 127 10.58 -13.98 -2.90
CA GLY A 127 10.69 -14.34 -4.31
C GLY A 127 11.64 -13.41 -5.07
N ALA A 128 12.19 -13.89 -6.17
CA ALA A 128 12.87 -13.03 -7.14
C ALA A 128 12.07 -13.02 -8.43
N GLY A 129 11.84 -11.82 -8.97
CA GLY A 129 11.47 -11.71 -10.37
C GLY A 129 12.67 -12.05 -11.25
N SER A 130 12.39 -12.59 -12.43
CA SER A 130 13.32 -12.64 -13.57
C SER A 130 14.20 -11.38 -13.68
N PRO A 131 15.36 -11.46 -14.36
CA PRO A 131 16.28 -10.33 -14.48
C PRO A 131 15.52 -9.10 -14.96
N GLY A 132 15.39 -8.06 -14.12
CA GLY A 132 14.58 -6.88 -14.44
C GLY A 132 13.59 -6.42 -13.36
N GLY A 133 13.43 -7.14 -12.24
CA GLY A 133 13.25 -6.51 -10.93
C GLY A 133 11.86 -6.27 -10.34
N THR A 134 10.79 -6.92 -10.84
CA THR A 134 9.52 -7.01 -10.09
C THR A 134 9.54 -8.23 -9.16
N VAL A 135 9.38 -8.03 -7.85
CA VAL A 135 9.30 -9.13 -6.88
C VAL A 135 7.88 -9.67 -6.82
N HIS A 136 7.79 -10.99 -6.83
CA HIS A 136 6.57 -11.78 -6.82
C HIS A 136 6.54 -12.64 -5.55
N PRO A 137 5.86 -12.20 -4.47
CA PRO A 137 5.77 -12.94 -3.21
C PRO A 137 5.32 -14.39 -3.38
N GLU A 138 4.54 -14.68 -4.42
CA GLU A 138 4.09 -16.03 -4.78
C GLU A 138 5.23 -17.01 -5.11
N ASN A 139 6.38 -16.49 -5.54
CA ASN A 139 7.58 -17.27 -5.82
C ASN A 139 8.54 -17.28 -4.62
N GLY A 140 8.16 -16.67 -3.49
CA GLY A 140 9.00 -16.59 -2.31
C GLY A 140 9.08 -17.89 -1.53
N GLN A 141 10.23 -18.12 -0.91
CA GLN A 141 10.49 -19.30 -0.07
C GLN A 141 9.48 -19.47 1.05
N ILE A 142 8.96 -18.37 1.60
CA ILE A 142 7.97 -18.41 2.70
C ILE A 142 6.51 -18.37 2.22
N TRP A 143 6.26 -18.28 0.91
CA TRP A 143 4.90 -18.15 0.36
C TRP A 143 3.95 -19.25 0.81
N ARG A 144 4.47 -20.48 0.90
CA ARG A 144 3.75 -21.68 1.35
C ARG A 144 3.13 -21.55 2.75
N TYR A 145 3.59 -20.61 3.56
CA TYR A 145 3.08 -20.38 4.91
C TYR A 145 2.23 -19.10 5.03
N VAL A 146 2.34 -18.20 4.05
CA VAL A 146 1.68 -16.88 4.08
C VAL A 146 0.41 -16.84 3.21
N HIS A 147 0.52 -17.27 1.94
CA HIS A 147 -0.58 -17.24 0.95
C HIS A 147 -1.33 -15.90 0.83
N ASN A 148 -0.67 -14.78 1.12
CA ASN A 148 -1.26 -13.45 1.13
C ASN A 148 -0.22 -12.39 0.76
N GLU A 149 -0.29 -11.84 -0.46
CA GLU A 149 0.62 -10.78 -0.91
C GLU A 149 0.49 -9.48 -0.12
N ARG A 150 -0.70 -9.17 0.40
CA ARG A 150 -0.96 -7.85 1.00
C ARG A 150 -0.15 -7.60 2.26
N ILE A 151 0.31 -8.65 2.94
CA ILE A 151 1.09 -8.50 4.18
C ILE A 151 2.56 -8.13 3.92
N TYR A 152 3.03 -8.17 2.68
CA TYR A 152 4.38 -7.74 2.32
C TYR A 152 4.48 -6.22 2.09
N VAL A 153 3.34 -5.52 2.08
CA VAL A 153 3.25 -4.07 1.86
C VAL A 153 2.59 -3.42 3.06
N CYS A 154 3.20 -2.34 3.56
CA CYS A 154 2.63 -1.54 4.62
C CYS A 154 1.54 -0.60 4.02
N PRO A 155 0.32 -0.54 4.59
CA PRO A 155 -0.77 0.28 4.05
C PRO A 155 -0.46 1.78 3.98
N SER A 156 0.52 2.26 4.76
CA SER A 156 0.95 3.66 4.79
C SER A 156 1.89 4.03 3.63
N ASP A 157 2.37 3.08 2.82
CA ASP A 157 3.40 3.33 1.79
C ASP A 157 2.91 4.06 0.52
N ARG A 158 1.63 4.46 0.45
CA ARG A 158 1.02 5.32 -0.61
C ARG A 158 1.36 4.95 -2.06
N GLY A 159 1.74 3.70 -2.34
CA GLY A 159 2.17 3.27 -3.68
C GLY A 159 3.41 4.00 -4.18
N ARG A 160 4.26 4.52 -3.28
CA ARG A 160 5.54 5.10 -3.66
C ARG A 160 6.46 3.96 -4.13
N PRO A 161 7.02 4.04 -5.35
CA PRO A 161 8.03 3.09 -5.75
C PRO A 161 9.25 3.19 -4.82
N ALA A 162 9.89 2.06 -4.58
CA ALA A 162 11.19 1.97 -3.93
C ALA A 162 12.25 2.78 -4.70
N SER A 163 13.04 3.57 -3.99
CA SER A 163 14.14 4.36 -4.57
C SER A 163 15.41 3.51 -4.58
N ARG A 164 16.05 3.33 -5.74
CA ARG A 164 17.40 2.73 -5.76
C ARG A 164 18.40 3.68 -5.11
N VAL A 165 19.22 3.18 -4.16
CA VAL A 165 20.38 3.94 -3.67
C VAL A 165 21.41 4.06 -4.81
N LEU A 166 21.41 5.20 -5.49
CA LEU A 166 22.41 5.52 -6.50
C LEU A 166 23.71 5.94 -5.79
N THR A 167 24.83 5.27 -6.08
CA THR A 167 26.14 5.83 -5.70
C THR A 167 26.33 7.19 -6.38
N LYS A 168 27.10 8.10 -5.77
CA LYS A 168 27.32 9.47 -6.29
C LYS A 168 27.74 9.50 -7.77
N ALA A 169 28.44 8.48 -8.25
CA ALA A 169 28.90 8.33 -9.63
C ALA A 169 27.80 7.93 -10.63
N GLN A 170 26.71 7.30 -10.16
CA GLN A 170 25.62 6.76 -10.99
C GLN A 170 24.44 7.72 -11.17
N ARG A 171 24.48 8.92 -10.58
CA ARG A 171 23.40 9.93 -10.69
C ARG A 171 23.38 10.68 -12.02
N ASN A 172 24.36 10.48 -12.91
CA ASN A 172 24.65 11.42 -13.99
C ASN A 172 24.28 10.95 -15.41
N SER A 173 23.37 9.97 -15.61
CA SER A 173 22.87 9.69 -16.97
C SER A 173 21.35 9.52 -17.02
N ASP A 174 20.71 10.32 -17.87
CA ASP A 174 19.26 10.32 -18.09
C ASP A 174 18.76 9.01 -18.74
N GLU A 175 19.63 8.32 -19.48
CA GLU A 175 19.38 7.03 -20.11
C GLU A 175 19.30 5.87 -19.10
N GLN A 176 20.03 5.99 -17.98
CA GLN A 176 20.00 5.04 -16.88
C GLN A 176 18.63 5.04 -16.18
N MET A 177 17.98 6.20 -16.04
CA MET A 177 16.72 6.34 -15.30
C MET A 177 15.52 5.58 -15.93
N GLN A 178 15.52 5.36 -17.25
CA GLN A 178 14.42 4.67 -17.95
C GLN A 178 14.48 3.13 -17.81
N ASP A 179 15.67 2.55 -17.69
CA ASP A 179 15.83 1.11 -17.44
C ASP A 179 15.67 0.76 -15.95
N TYR A 180 15.99 1.70 -15.05
CA TYR A 180 15.88 1.53 -13.60
C TYR A 180 14.44 1.60 -13.06
N ALA A 181 13.51 2.23 -13.78
CA ALA A 181 12.07 2.18 -13.44
C ALA A 181 11.47 0.76 -13.49
N ARG A 182 12.14 -0.19 -14.17
CA ARG A 182 11.76 -1.62 -14.16
C ARG A 182 12.24 -2.37 -12.90
N ASN A 183 13.31 -1.89 -12.25
CA ASN A 183 14.08 -2.64 -11.24
C ASN A 183 13.70 -2.39 -9.77
N MET A 184 12.51 -1.85 -9.50
CA MET A 184 12.08 -1.39 -8.17
C MET A 184 11.57 -2.53 -7.30
N TYR A 185 12.04 -2.62 -6.05
CA TYR A 185 11.51 -3.57 -5.06
C TYR A 185 10.13 -3.09 -4.56
N PRO A 186 9.01 -3.74 -4.91
CA PRO A 186 7.67 -3.21 -4.63
C PRO A 186 7.26 -3.35 -3.15
N LEU A 187 7.88 -4.27 -2.41
CA LEU A 187 7.48 -4.60 -1.05
C LEU A 187 7.98 -3.54 -0.05
N SER A 188 7.46 -3.55 1.17
CA SER A 188 7.77 -2.56 2.21
C SER A 188 8.81 -3.02 3.22
N TYR A 189 9.00 -4.34 3.33
CA TYR A 189 9.83 -4.93 4.36
C TYR A 189 11.11 -5.50 3.75
N SER A 190 12.19 -5.45 4.51
CA SER A 190 13.48 -6.00 4.13
C SER A 190 13.97 -6.98 5.18
N MET A 191 14.68 -8.03 4.73
CA MET A 191 15.26 -9.06 5.58
C MET A 191 16.70 -8.72 5.95
N ASN A 192 17.12 -9.11 7.15
CA ASN A 192 18.49 -8.91 7.59
C ASN A 192 19.46 -9.74 6.73
N ASP A 193 20.33 -9.05 5.99
CA ASP A 193 21.32 -9.63 5.09
C ASP A 193 22.44 -10.36 5.84
N THR A 194 22.70 -10.00 7.09
CA THR A 194 23.75 -10.65 7.90
C THR A 194 23.38 -12.06 8.33
N LEU A 195 22.14 -12.48 8.07
CA LEU A 195 21.69 -13.86 8.18
C LEU A 195 22.09 -14.74 6.98
N TYR A 196 22.81 -14.18 6.01
CA TYR A 196 23.35 -14.90 4.86
C TYR A 196 24.89 -14.89 4.85
N ASP A 197 25.50 -16.05 4.68
CA ASP A 197 26.94 -16.20 4.55
C ASP A 197 27.34 -16.19 3.06
N TYR A 198 27.89 -15.06 2.62
CA TYR A 198 28.35 -14.88 1.23
C TYR A 198 29.57 -15.71 0.86
N GLN A 199 30.40 -16.12 1.82
CA GLN A 199 31.56 -16.96 1.53
C GLN A 199 31.15 -18.41 1.27
N ARG A 200 30.13 -18.87 2.00
CA ARG A 200 29.59 -20.24 1.87
C ARG A 200 28.41 -20.35 0.92
N LEU A 201 27.88 -19.22 0.44
CA LEU A 201 26.68 -19.14 -0.37
C LEU A 201 25.49 -19.88 0.27
N SER A 202 25.32 -19.68 1.58
CA SER A 202 24.33 -20.38 2.38
C SER A 202 23.74 -19.48 3.45
N THR A 203 22.46 -19.64 3.74
CA THR A 203 21.81 -18.96 4.87
C THR A 203 22.30 -19.52 6.20
N LEU A 204 22.36 -18.66 7.22
CA LEU A 204 22.66 -19.09 8.57
C LEU A 204 21.55 -19.98 9.09
N ARG A 205 21.95 -20.99 9.84
CA ARG A 205 21.01 -21.80 10.60
C ARG A 205 20.56 -21.02 11.84
N ALA A 206 19.29 -21.14 12.20
CA ALA A 206 18.73 -20.47 13.36
C ALA A 206 19.40 -20.90 14.68
N ASP A 207 19.91 -22.13 14.77
CA ASP A 207 20.65 -22.65 15.95
C ASP A 207 22.06 -22.04 16.09
N ALA A 208 22.67 -21.60 14.97
CA ALA A 208 23.97 -20.96 14.97
C ALA A 208 23.92 -19.51 15.51
N VAL A 209 22.75 -18.86 15.42
CA VAL A 209 22.56 -17.50 15.92
C VAL A 209 22.32 -17.54 17.43
N ARG A 210 23.22 -16.92 18.20
CA ARG A 210 23.03 -16.75 19.64
C ARG A 210 22.23 -15.48 19.91
N ARG A 211 21.28 -15.54 20.87
CA ARG A 211 20.44 -14.40 21.32
C ARG A 211 19.49 -13.88 20.24
N HIS A 212 18.52 -14.70 19.84
CA HIS A 212 17.49 -14.37 18.84
C HIS A 212 16.74 -13.06 19.12
N SER A 213 16.55 -12.69 20.39
CA SER A 213 15.87 -11.45 20.79
C SER A 213 16.67 -10.16 20.56
N GLN A 214 17.96 -10.25 20.19
CA GLN A 214 18.83 -9.09 19.91
C GLN A 214 19.11 -8.91 18.42
N ILE A 215 18.62 -9.84 17.58
CA ILE A 215 18.88 -9.84 16.15
C ILE A 215 17.61 -9.43 15.43
N LEU A 216 17.69 -8.34 14.68
CA LEU A 216 16.61 -7.93 13.78
C LEU A 216 16.50 -8.95 12.64
N LEU A 217 15.27 -9.35 12.35
CA LEU A 217 14.91 -10.25 11.26
C LEU A 217 14.33 -9.47 10.07
N LEU A 218 13.31 -8.65 10.33
CA LEU A 218 12.67 -7.79 9.34
C LEU A 218 12.61 -6.36 9.85
N ILE A 219 12.73 -5.41 8.92
CA ILE A 219 12.41 -4.00 9.18
C ILE A 219 11.43 -3.51 8.11
N HIS A 220 10.59 -2.56 8.47
CA HIS A 220 9.99 -1.69 7.46
C HIS A 220 11.06 -0.72 6.99
N GLU A 221 11.54 -0.91 5.77
CA GLU A 221 12.61 -0.10 5.21
C GLU A 221 12.06 1.19 4.58
N SER A 222 12.82 2.27 4.69
CA SER A 222 12.52 3.54 4.05
C SER A 222 12.42 3.38 2.54
N ARG A 223 11.41 4.00 1.94
CA ARG A 223 11.26 4.08 0.48
C ARG A 223 12.42 4.80 -0.20
N GLU A 224 13.25 5.51 0.54
CA GLU A 224 14.45 6.20 0.04
C GLU A 224 15.68 5.28 -0.07
N THR A 225 15.73 4.18 0.69
CA THR A 225 16.87 3.27 0.72
C THR A 225 16.56 1.87 0.17
N ILE A 226 15.29 1.46 0.18
CA ILE A 226 14.89 0.11 -0.19
C ILE A 226 15.16 -0.17 -1.66
N ASP A 227 15.89 -1.24 -1.94
CA ASP A 227 16.33 -1.57 -3.29
C ASP A 227 16.27 -3.07 -3.64
N ASP A 228 16.72 -3.97 -2.76
CA ASP A 228 16.84 -5.41 -3.03
C ASP A 228 16.09 -6.32 -2.03
N GLY A 229 15.42 -5.71 -1.04
CA GLY A 229 14.67 -6.42 -0.01
C GLY A 229 15.53 -6.93 1.13
N ALA A 230 16.77 -6.44 1.25
CA ALA A 230 17.66 -6.76 2.34
C ALA A 230 18.26 -5.49 2.99
N PHE A 231 18.53 -5.58 4.29
CA PHE A 231 19.21 -4.53 5.05
C PHE A 231 20.40 -5.10 5.79
N SER A 232 21.43 -4.29 6.03
CA SER A 232 22.60 -4.70 6.80
C SER A 232 22.52 -4.26 8.26
N TRP A 233 22.78 -5.17 9.21
CA TRP A 233 22.83 -4.88 10.64
C TRP A 233 23.90 -5.70 11.39
N PRO A 234 24.68 -5.11 12.32
CA PRO A 234 24.67 -3.70 12.74
C PRO A 234 25.30 -2.76 11.70
N THR A 235 24.79 -1.54 11.62
CA THR A 235 25.24 -0.49 10.68
C THR A 235 26.55 0.17 11.17
N ASP A 236 27.65 -0.59 11.26
CA ASP A 236 28.98 -0.05 11.60
C ASP A 236 29.76 0.46 10.39
N THR A 237 29.22 0.24 9.18
CA THR A 237 29.79 0.71 7.92
C THR A 237 29.06 1.94 7.40
N VAL A 238 29.80 3.04 7.28
CA VAL A 238 29.35 4.29 6.62
C VAL A 238 28.95 3.96 5.19
N GLY A 239 27.65 4.03 4.87
CA GLY A 239 27.08 3.53 3.61
C GLY A 239 26.12 2.35 3.74
N SER A 240 25.77 1.96 4.98
CA SER A 240 24.76 0.93 5.28
C SER A 240 23.48 1.15 4.45
N VAL A 241 23.23 0.20 3.55
CA VAL A 241 22.01 0.07 2.75
C VAL A 241 20.96 -0.58 3.65
N GLY A 242 19.74 -0.03 3.72
CA GLY A 242 18.70 -0.63 4.56
C GLY A 242 18.18 0.19 5.75
N ASN A 243 17.89 1.49 5.63
CA ASN A 243 17.45 2.27 6.80
C ASN A 243 15.98 2.01 7.14
N PRO A 244 15.60 1.91 8.43
CA PRO A 244 14.21 1.80 8.82
C PRO A 244 13.43 3.06 8.42
N THR A 245 12.16 2.88 8.09
CA THR A 245 11.26 3.98 7.71
C THR A 245 10.88 4.85 8.91
N GLU A 246 10.37 6.06 8.64
CA GLU A 246 9.80 6.95 9.65
C GLU A 246 8.29 7.17 9.46
N VAL A 247 7.64 6.34 8.63
CA VAL A 247 6.26 6.51 8.17
C VAL A 247 5.23 6.51 9.32
N HIS A 248 5.48 5.79 10.42
CA HIS A 248 4.53 5.68 11.53
C HIS A 248 4.82 6.68 12.65
N ARG A 249 4.50 7.96 12.40
CA ARG A 249 4.71 9.07 13.36
C ARG A 249 6.17 9.26 13.78
N GLY A 250 7.10 9.08 12.85
CA GLY A 250 8.55 9.18 13.12
C GLY A 250 9.16 7.89 13.67
N GLY A 251 8.40 6.80 13.73
CA GLY A 251 8.89 5.46 14.11
C GLY A 251 8.78 4.45 12.96
N SER A 252 9.45 3.31 13.16
CA SER A 252 9.39 2.13 12.31
C SER A 252 8.91 0.93 13.11
N ASN A 253 8.30 -0.04 12.42
CA ASN A 253 8.04 -1.35 13.01
C ASN A 253 9.20 -2.30 12.70
N LEU A 254 9.61 -3.07 13.70
CA LEU A 254 10.76 -3.96 13.65
C LEU A 254 10.35 -5.35 14.11
N ALA A 255 10.84 -6.38 13.43
CA ALA A 255 10.68 -7.76 13.87
C ALA A 255 12.02 -8.38 14.22
N TYR A 256 12.09 -9.07 15.35
CA TYR A 256 13.26 -9.78 15.83
C TYR A 256 13.21 -11.26 15.44
N LEU A 257 14.36 -11.91 15.46
CA LEU A 257 14.51 -13.32 15.08
C LEU A 257 13.78 -14.27 16.04
N ASP A 258 13.52 -13.85 17.29
CA ASP A 258 12.67 -14.59 18.23
C ASP A 258 11.16 -14.48 17.93
N GLY A 259 10.79 -13.64 16.96
CA GLY A 259 9.41 -13.34 16.57
C GLY A 259 8.75 -12.23 17.38
N HIS A 260 9.48 -11.52 18.24
CA HIS A 260 8.99 -10.28 18.85
C HIS A 260 8.89 -9.17 17.80
N VAL A 261 7.85 -8.35 17.88
CA VAL A 261 7.61 -7.24 16.94
C VAL A 261 7.26 -6.00 17.75
N VAL A 262 7.90 -4.88 17.42
CA VAL A 262 7.75 -3.57 18.08
C VAL A 262 7.51 -2.47 17.08
#